data_AF-A0A1X7SMT9-F1
#
_entry.id   AF-A0A1X7SMT9-F1
#
_cell.length_a   1.000
_cell.length_b   1.000
_cell.length_c   1.000
_cell.angle_alpha   90.00
_cell.angle_beta   90.00
_cell.angle_gamma   90.00
#
_symmetry.space_group_name_H-M   'P 1'
#
loop_
_entity.id
_entity.type
_entity.pdbx_description
1 polymer ?
#
loop_
_entity_poly.entity_id
_entity_poly.type
_entity_poly.pdbx_seq_one_letter_code
_entity_poly.pdbx_strand_id
1 'polypeptide(L)'
;MVLLDGNVVNINRLKKLNISRVDKLFKLLPVAPLYGDVQIRFADWIRQLPHYDQSKWTCTSEQQEEKVTVAIQNRVEVIRSEHVRFISELARYNNEIITKKQFELNDQRAKELTEMAQQGIKLLTSWTTAVMELYSWKLLHPTNEYDNKECPKDAEAYER
;
A
#
# COMPACT_ATOMS: atom_id res chain seq x y z
N MET A 1 -18.41 0.25 5.93
CA MET A 1 -19.32 0.81 4.89
C MET A 1 -20.35 -0.19 4.50
N VAL A 2 -19.94 -1.38 4.03
CA VAL A 2 -20.84 -2.51 3.73
C VAL A 2 -21.81 -2.81 4.87
N LEU A 3 -21.34 -2.84 6.12
CA LEU A 3 -22.19 -3.06 7.29
C LEU A 3 -23.00 -1.83 7.74
N LEU A 4 -22.63 -0.64 7.28
CA LEU A 4 -23.30 0.61 7.67
C LEU A 4 -24.45 0.96 6.73
N ASP A 5 -24.35 0.58 5.46
CA ASP A 5 -25.35 0.88 4.44
C ASP A 5 -26.41 -0.21 4.40
N GLY A 6 -27.68 0.15 4.54
CA GLY A 6 -28.79 -0.79 4.60
C GLY A 6 -30.13 -0.11 4.86
N ASN A 7 -31.19 -0.88 5.13
CA ASN A 7 -32.57 -0.37 5.19
C ASN A 7 -32.78 0.84 6.11
N VAL A 8 -31.99 0.97 7.18
CA VAL A 8 -32.10 2.06 8.17
C VAL A 8 -31.17 3.24 7.84
N VAL A 9 -30.03 2.99 7.20
CA VAL A 9 -28.97 3.98 7.01
C VAL A 9 -28.55 4.02 5.55
N ASN A 10 -28.66 5.20 4.95
CA ASN A 10 -28.09 5.48 3.63
C ASN A 10 -26.74 6.16 3.78
N ILE A 11 -25.68 5.47 3.35
CA ILE A 11 -24.30 5.92 3.53
C ILE A 11 -24.00 7.22 2.77
N ASN A 12 -24.64 7.45 1.63
CA ASN A 12 -24.46 8.66 0.81
C ASN A 12 -25.01 9.93 1.49
N ARG A 13 -25.87 9.76 2.51
CA ARG A 13 -26.46 10.87 3.28
C ARG A 13 -25.81 11.07 4.65
N LEU A 14 -24.85 10.21 5.02
CA LEU A 14 -24.24 10.23 6.33
C LEU A 14 -23.18 11.34 6.46
N LYS A 15 -23.51 12.44 7.15
CA LYS A 15 -22.58 13.57 7.35
C LYS A 15 -21.30 13.22 8.12
N LYS A 16 -21.31 12.14 8.91
CA LYS A 16 -20.14 11.67 9.68
C LYS A 16 -19.09 10.97 8.81
N LEU A 17 -19.42 10.61 7.56
CA LEU A 17 -18.52 9.93 6.64
C LEU A 17 -18.18 10.83 5.46
N ASN A 18 -16.88 11.02 5.21
CA ASN A 18 -16.40 11.70 4.02
C ASN A 18 -16.15 10.69 2.90
N ILE A 19 -17.17 10.47 2.07
CA ILE A 19 -17.10 9.54 0.92
C ILE A 19 -16.00 9.95 -0.05
N SER A 20 -15.85 11.23 -0.36
CA SER A 20 -14.83 11.72 -1.28
C SER A 20 -13.41 11.39 -0.84
N ARG A 21 -13.14 11.39 0.48
CA ARG A 21 -11.82 10.98 1.00
C ARG A 21 -11.59 9.48 0.85
N VAL A 22 -12.62 8.66 1.05
CA VAL A 22 -12.49 7.20 0.91
C VAL A 22 -12.42 6.79 -0.56
N ASP A 23 -13.21 7.42 -1.43
CA ASP A 23 -13.11 7.26 -2.88
C ASP A 23 -11.68 7.53 -3.37
N LYS A 24 -11.07 8.64 -2.94
CA LYS A 24 -9.66 8.95 -3.26
C LYS A 24 -8.69 7.88 -2.76
N LEU A 25 -8.90 7.35 -1.55
CA LEU A 25 -8.06 6.28 -1.00
C LEU A 25 -8.16 5.00 -1.84
N PHE A 26 -9.38 4.58 -2.18
CA PHE A 26 -9.61 3.38 -2.99
C PHE A 26 -9.17 3.54 -4.45
N LYS A 27 -9.05 4.76 -4.96
CA LYS A 27 -8.37 5.02 -6.24
C LYS A 27 -6.87 4.89 -6.15
N LEU A 28 -6.27 5.29 -5.02
CA LEU A 28 -4.83 5.22 -4.82
C LEU A 28 -4.38 3.78 -4.58
N LEU A 29 -5.14 3.04 -3.78
CA LEU A 29 -4.92 1.64 -3.44
C LEU A 29 -6.21 0.87 -3.70
N PRO A 30 -6.42 0.34 -4.92
CA PRO A 30 -7.66 -0.35 -5.31
C PRO A 30 -7.75 -1.77 -4.77
N VAL A 31 -6.59 -2.37 -4.48
CA VAL A 31 -6.44 -3.77 -4.07
C VAL A 31 -5.57 -3.89 -2.85
N ALA A 32 -5.85 -4.90 -2.02
CA ALA A 32 -5.04 -5.22 -0.86
C ALA A 32 -5.07 -6.73 -0.56
N PRO A 33 -4.12 -7.26 0.23
CA PRO A 33 -4.22 -8.60 0.78
C PRO A 33 -5.41 -8.72 1.73
N LEU A 34 -6.22 -9.77 1.56
CA LEU A 34 -7.25 -10.15 2.54
C LEU A 34 -6.71 -11.21 3.49
N TYR A 35 -6.23 -12.33 2.94
CA TYR A 35 -5.64 -13.42 3.72
C TYR A 35 -4.80 -14.33 2.81
N GLY A 36 -3.53 -14.55 3.16
CA GLY A 36 -2.62 -15.33 2.31
C GLY A 36 -2.51 -14.71 0.91
N ASP A 37 -2.77 -15.54 -0.10
CA ASP A 37 -2.84 -15.16 -1.52
C ASP A 37 -4.23 -14.64 -1.95
N VAL A 38 -5.24 -14.70 -1.08
CA VAL A 38 -6.55 -14.10 -1.36
C VAL A 38 -6.46 -12.59 -1.26
N GLN A 39 -6.72 -11.92 -2.39
CA GLN A 39 -6.76 -10.47 -2.50
C GLN A 39 -8.20 -9.94 -2.49
N ILE A 40 -8.34 -8.66 -2.17
CA ILE A 40 -9.61 -7.95 -2.19
C ILE A 40 -9.52 -6.77 -3.17
N ARG A 41 -10.59 -6.55 -3.94
CA ARG A 41 -10.87 -5.29 -4.64
C ARG A 41 -11.87 -4.45 -3.86
N PHE A 42 -11.49 -3.23 -3.50
CA PHE A 42 -12.40 -2.34 -2.76
C PHE A 42 -13.60 -1.90 -3.59
N ALA A 43 -13.43 -1.76 -4.92
CA ALA A 43 -14.51 -1.42 -5.82
C ALA A 43 -15.65 -2.45 -5.77
N ASP A 44 -15.33 -3.74 -5.65
CA ASP A 44 -16.33 -4.81 -5.60
C ASP A 44 -17.21 -4.71 -4.35
N TRP A 45 -16.64 -4.35 -3.21
CA TRP A 45 -17.41 -4.07 -1.98
C TRP A 45 -18.32 -2.87 -2.12
N ILE A 46 -17.87 -1.81 -2.79
CA ILE A 46 -18.66 -0.60 -2.99
C ILE A 46 -19.84 -0.85 -3.94
N ARG A 47 -19.65 -1.65 -4.99
CA ARG A 47 -20.72 -2.03 -5.92
C ARG A 47 -21.83 -2.86 -5.27
N GLN A 48 -21.52 -3.57 -4.19
CA GLN A 48 -22.48 -4.39 -3.44
C GLN A 48 -23.29 -3.59 -2.40
N LEU A 49 -23.04 -2.28 -2.25
CA LEU A 49 -23.76 -1.47 -1.27
C LEU A 49 -25.25 -1.31 -1.67
N PRO A 50 -26.20 -1.44 -0.72
CA PRO A 50 -27.63 -1.26 -1.00
C PRO A 50 -27.99 0.09 -1.64
N HIS A 51 -27.27 1.15 -1.30
CA HIS A 51 -27.43 2.49 -1.88
C HIS A 51 -26.23 2.90 -2.74
N TYR A 52 -25.63 1.97 -3.48
CA TYR A 52 -24.55 2.28 -4.42
C TYR A 52 -24.96 3.40 -5.41
N ASP A 53 -24.05 4.35 -5.60
CA ASP A 53 -24.18 5.46 -6.56
C ASP A 53 -22.81 5.72 -7.20
N GLN A 54 -22.66 5.38 -8.48
CA GLN A 54 -21.41 5.55 -9.22
C GLN A 54 -20.91 6.99 -9.25
N SER A 55 -21.81 7.98 -9.23
CA SER A 55 -21.44 9.40 -9.25
C SER A 55 -20.71 9.83 -7.97
N LYS A 56 -20.92 9.10 -6.87
CA LYS A 56 -20.24 9.30 -5.58
C LYS A 56 -18.98 8.46 -5.45
N TRP A 57 -18.96 7.31 -6.12
CA TRP A 57 -17.94 6.27 -6.02
C TRP A 57 -17.21 6.05 -7.34
N THR A 58 -16.57 7.11 -7.82
CA THR A 58 -15.77 7.09 -9.05
C THR A 58 -14.60 6.09 -9.02
N CYS A 59 -14.17 5.59 -7.85
CA CYS A 59 -13.26 4.44 -7.72
C CYS A 59 -13.78 3.16 -8.37
N THR A 60 -15.10 3.04 -8.58
CA THR A 60 -15.75 1.89 -9.21
C THR A 60 -15.89 1.99 -10.73
N SER A 61 -15.44 3.11 -11.32
CA SER A 61 -15.51 3.32 -12.78
C SER A 61 -14.69 2.28 -13.53
N GLU A 62 -15.16 1.92 -14.72
CA GLU A 62 -14.40 1.07 -15.64
C GLU A 62 -13.02 1.70 -15.93
N GLN A 63 -11.98 0.85 -16.04
CA GLN A 63 -10.58 1.24 -16.25
C GLN A 63 -9.92 2.05 -15.13
N GLN A 64 -10.60 2.31 -14.01
CA GLN A 64 -10.00 3.09 -12.93
C GLN A 64 -8.81 2.35 -12.28
N GLU A 65 -8.89 1.03 -12.20
CA GLU A 65 -7.84 0.16 -11.66
C GLU A 65 -6.63 0.07 -12.59
N GLU A 66 -6.84 0.11 -13.91
CA GLU A 66 -5.77 0.14 -14.92
C GLU A 66 -4.94 1.43 -14.87
N LYS A 67 -5.54 2.53 -14.39
CA LYS A 67 -4.82 3.81 -14.19
C LYS A 67 -3.88 3.78 -12.99
N VAL A 68 -4.00 2.79 -12.10
CA VAL A 68 -3.16 2.71 -10.91
C VAL A 68 -1.79 2.18 -11.32
N THR A 69 -0.82 3.08 -11.35
CA THR A 69 0.57 2.72 -11.67
C THR A 69 1.22 2.06 -10.46
N VAL A 70 1.16 0.73 -10.37
CA VAL A 70 1.88 -0.06 -9.35
C VAL A 70 3.28 -0.43 -9.84
N ALA A 71 3.99 0.52 -10.47
CA ALA A 71 5.31 0.27 -11.03
C ALA A 71 6.37 0.41 -9.93
N ILE A 72 6.83 -0.72 -9.38
CA ILE A 72 7.93 -0.72 -8.40
C ILE A 72 9.19 -0.04 -8.95
N GLN A 73 9.39 -0.06 -10.26
CA GLN A 73 10.49 0.62 -10.97
C GLN A 73 10.60 2.10 -10.57
N ASN A 74 9.46 2.81 -10.47
CA ASN A 74 9.40 4.22 -10.07
C ASN A 74 9.81 4.43 -8.60
N ARG A 75 9.80 3.37 -7.79
CA ARG A 75 10.18 3.40 -6.38
C ARG A 75 11.60 2.91 -6.13
N VAL A 76 12.21 2.13 -7.03
CA VAL A 76 13.54 1.53 -6.81
C VAL A 76 14.59 2.59 -6.49
N GLU A 77 14.62 3.70 -7.23
CA GLU A 77 15.61 4.75 -7.01
C GLU A 77 15.45 5.43 -5.65
N VAL A 78 14.20 5.72 -5.27
CA VAL A 78 13.87 6.30 -3.96
C VAL A 78 14.26 5.35 -2.84
N ILE A 79 13.89 4.07 -2.95
CA ILE A 79 14.23 3.03 -1.96
C ILE A 79 15.75 2.94 -1.77
N ARG A 80 16.51 2.92 -2.87
CA ARG A 80 17.99 2.87 -2.82
C ARG A 80 18.57 4.10 -2.14
N SER A 81 18.10 5.30 -2.49
CA SER A 81 18.55 6.55 -1.89
C SER A 81 18.25 6.60 -0.38
N GLU A 82 17.03 6.25 0.02
CA GLU A 82 16.62 6.17 1.41
C GLU A 82 17.43 5.16 2.22
N HIS A 83 17.68 3.98 1.64
CA HIS A 83 18.49 2.93 2.24
C HIS A 83 19.92 3.43 2.52
N VAL A 84 20.60 3.99 1.52
CA VAL A 84 21.97 4.49 1.67
C VAL A 84 22.04 5.56 2.75
N ARG A 85 21.10 6.52 2.73
CA ARG A 85 21.03 7.59 3.74
C ARG A 85 20.86 7.01 5.15
N PHE A 86 19.85 6.16 5.35
CA PHE A 86 19.53 5.63 6.67
C PHE A 86 20.63 4.75 7.25
N ILE A 87 21.19 3.83 6.44
CA ILE A 87 22.27 2.94 6.91
C ILE A 87 23.53 3.73 7.24
N SER A 88 23.84 4.79 6.49
CA SER A 88 24.99 5.65 6.81
C SER A 88 24.82 6.35 8.16
N GLU A 89 23.64 6.88 8.44
CA GLU A 89 23.33 7.51 9.73
C GLU A 89 23.34 6.48 10.87
N LEU A 90 22.72 5.32 10.68
CA LEU A 90 22.70 4.23 11.66
C LEU A 90 24.12 3.74 11.98
N ALA A 91 24.97 3.57 10.96
CA ALA A 91 26.36 3.17 11.14
C ALA A 91 27.15 4.22 11.94
N ARG A 92 26.90 5.52 11.72
CA ARG A 92 27.51 6.59 12.51
C ARG A 92 27.17 6.46 13.99
N TYR A 93 25.90 6.26 14.33
CA TYR A 93 25.48 6.07 15.73
C TYR A 93 26.06 4.78 16.33
N ASN A 94 26.08 3.69 15.57
CA ASN A 94 26.65 2.43 16.03
C ASN A 94 28.14 2.57 16.35
N ASN A 95 28.90 3.23 15.47
CA ASN A 95 30.31 3.52 15.70
C ASN A 95 30.52 4.45 16.90
N GLU A 96 29.68 5.46 17.09
CA GLU A 96 29.73 6.36 18.24
C GLU A 96 29.55 5.58 19.57
N ILE A 97 28.59 4.66 19.62
CA ILE A 97 28.32 3.83 20.80
C ILE A 97 29.48 2.86 21.08
N ILE A 98 30.01 2.19 20.05
CA ILE A 98 31.07 1.18 20.20
C ILE A 98 32.41 1.82 20.59
N THR A 99 32.75 2.97 19.99
CA THR A 99 34.08 3.58 20.15
C THR A 99 34.19 4.50 21.37
N LYS A 100 33.09 5.09 21.86
CA LYS A 100 33.12 5.94 23.06
C LYS A 100 33.00 5.08 24.32
N LYS A 101 34.07 5.08 25.13
CA LYS A 101 34.14 4.39 26.44
C LYS A 101 33.05 4.80 27.45
N GLN A 102 32.43 5.97 27.26
CA GLN A 102 31.28 6.45 28.04
C GLN A 102 30.22 6.97 27.06
N PHE A 103 29.32 6.09 26.64
CA PHE A 103 28.07 6.51 26.02
C PHE A 103 27.12 7.00 27.12
N GLU A 104 26.99 8.31 27.27
CA GLU A 104 26.04 8.91 28.22
C GLU A 104 24.66 9.05 27.56
N LEU A 105 23.73 8.20 27.99
CA LEU A 105 22.34 8.27 27.59
C LEU A 105 21.64 9.37 28.39
N ASN A 106 21.35 10.50 27.72
CA ASN A 106 20.49 11.55 28.24
C ASN A 106 19.18 11.62 27.43
N ASP A 107 18.21 12.39 27.90
CA ASP A 107 16.87 12.49 27.28
C ASP A 107 16.94 12.86 25.79
N GLN A 108 17.84 13.77 25.43
CA GLN A 108 18.02 14.20 24.04
C GLN A 108 18.54 13.06 23.16
N ARG A 109 19.55 12.31 23.64
CA ARG A 109 20.08 11.14 22.93
C ARG A 109 19.07 10.00 22.85
N ALA A 110 18.33 9.75 23.92
CA ALA A 110 17.25 8.75 23.93
C ALA A 110 16.18 9.09 22.88
N LYS A 111 15.82 10.37 22.75
CA LYS A 111 14.90 10.85 21.72
C LYS A 111 15.46 10.64 20.32
N GLU A 112 16.70 11.01 20.05
CA GLU A 112 17.36 10.81 18.74
C GLU A 112 17.38 9.32 18.32
N LEU A 113 17.74 8.42 19.24
CA LEU A 113 17.73 6.98 18.98
C LEU A 113 16.31 6.46 18.73
N THR A 114 15.32 6.97 19.46
CA THR A 114 13.91 6.60 19.27
C THR A 114 13.40 7.06 17.91
N GLU A 115 13.71 8.28 17.50
CA GLU A 115 13.36 8.83 16.18
C GLU A 115 14.03 8.02 15.06
N MET A 116 15.30 7.64 15.23
CA MET A 116 16.01 6.77 14.30
C MET A 116 15.37 5.38 14.18
N ALA A 117 15.02 4.75 15.31
CA ALA A 117 14.32 3.47 15.31
C ALA A 117 12.96 3.57 14.61
N GLN A 118 12.19 4.63 14.90
CA GLN A 118 10.91 4.91 14.26
C GLN A 118 11.08 5.12 12.74
N GLN A 119 12.11 5.84 12.32
CA GLN A 119 12.42 6.05 10.91
C GLN A 119 12.75 4.72 10.20
N GLY A 120 13.57 3.87 10.82
CA GLY A 120 13.88 2.54 10.28
C GLY A 120 12.63 1.68 10.08
N ILE A 121 11.73 1.64 11.07
CA ILE A 121 10.46 0.91 10.97
C ILE A 121 9.57 1.47 9.86
N LYS A 122 9.51 2.80 9.68
CA LYS A 122 8.76 3.43 8.61
C LYS A 122 9.31 3.08 7.23
N LEU A 123 10.64 3.05 7.07
CA LEU A 123 11.29 2.65 5.82
C LEU A 123 10.99 1.18 5.48
N LEU A 124 11.18 0.27 6.44
CA LEU A 124 10.87 -1.15 6.26
C LEU A 124 9.39 -1.36 5.91
N THR A 125 8.49 -0.70 6.62
CA THR A 125 7.04 -0.73 6.32
C THR A 125 6.78 -0.25 4.90
N SER A 126 7.31 0.93 4.54
CA SER A 126 7.10 1.53 3.21
C SER A 126 7.59 0.63 2.09
N TRP A 127 8.77 0.03 2.21
CA TRP A 127 9.36 -0.83 1.18
C TRP A 127 8.62 -2.16 1.08
N THR A 128 8.25 -2.76 2.22
CA THR A 128 7.45 -3.99 2.25
C THR A 128 6.09 -3.76 1.61
N THR A 129 5.41 -2.66 1.96
CA THR A 129 4.15 -2.26 1.36
C THR A 129 4.27 -2.09 -0.17
N ALA A 130 5.37 -1.53 -0.68
CA ALA A 130 5.62 -1.42 -2.12
C ALA A 130 5.53 -2.76 -2.85
N VAL A 131 6.18 -3.78 -2.28
CA VAL A 131 6.27 -5.11 -2.85
C VAL A 131 4.93 -5.82 -2.73
N MET A 132 4.30 -5.71 -1.56
CA MET A 132 3.01 -6.34 -1.30
C MET A 132 1.90 -5.75 -2.16
N GLU A 133 1.85 -4.43 -2.34
CA GLU A 133 0.87 -3.77 -3.22
C GLU A 133 1.03 -4.22 -4.68
N LEU A 134 2.26 -4.31 -5.19
CA LEU A 134 2.54 -4.86 -6.52
C LEU A 134 2.10 -6.31 -6.64
N TYR A 135 2.47 -7.14 -5.68
CA TYR A 135 2.11 -8.55 -5.66
C TYR A 135 0.59 -8.75 -5.65
N SER A 136 -0.11 -8.04 -4.76
CA SER A 136 -1.58 -8.04 -4.68
C SER A 136 -2.23 -7.63 -5.99
N TRP A 137 -1.70 -6.61 -6.64
CA TRP A 137 -2.20 -6.15 -7.93
C TRP A 137 -2.00 -7.21 -9.01
N LYS A 138 -0.81 -7.84 -9.08
CA LYS A 138 -0.52 -8.87 -10.08
C LYS A 138 -1.40 -10.11 -9.95
N LEU A 139 -1.66 -10.58 -8.73
CA LEU A 139 -2.56 -11.72 -8.51
C LEU A 139 -3.99 -11.50 -9.03
N LEU A 140 -4.45 -10.24 -9.09
CA LEU A 140 -5.78 -9.90 -9.60
C LEU A 140 -5.78 -9.51 -11.09
N HIS A 141 -4.61 -9.34 -11.69
CA HIS A 141 -4.41 -8.96 -13.08
C HIS A 141 -3.38 -9.90 -13.74
N PRO A 142 -3.72 -11.19 -13.88
CA PRO A 142 -2.85 -12.15 -14.54
C PRO A 142 -2.60 -11.71 -15.99
N THR A 143 -1.40 -11.99 -16.48
CA THR A 143 -1.04 -11.70 -17.87
C THR A 143 -1.76 -12.66 -18.82
N ASN A 144 -1.57 -12.43 -20.11
CA ASN A 144 -2.11 -13.28 -21.16
C ASN A 144 -1.19 -13.17 -22.39
N GLU A 145 -1.49 -13.95 -23.41
CA GLU A 145 -0.74 -13.99 -24.67
C GLU A 145 -0.72 -12.68 -25.47
N TYR A 146 -1.69 -11.80 -25.24
CA TYR A 146 -1.76 -10.49 -25.91
C TYR A 146 -0.81 -9.49 -25.24
N ASP A 147 -0.70 -9.54 -23.92
CA ASP A 147 0.16 -8.66 -23.11
C ASP A 147 1.61 -9.19 -23.02
N ASN A 148 1.78 -10.51 -23.02
CA ASN A 148 3.08 -11.18 -23.01
C ASN A 148 3.08 -12.36 -23.99
N LYS A 149 3.81 -12.22 -25.10
CA LYS A 149 3.90 -13.25 -26.16
C LYS A 149 4.55 -14.56 -25.68
N GLU A 150 5.27 -14.54 -24.57
CA GLU A 150 5.88 -15.72 -23.96
C GLU A 150 4.91 -16.46 -23.02
N CYS A 151 3.74 -15.88 -22.71
CA CYS A 151 2.72 -16.52 -21.89
C CYS A 151 1.99 -17.61 -22.69
N PRO A 152 2.08 -18.90 -22.29
CA PRO A 152 1.34 -19.97 -22.94
C PRO A 152 -0.18 -19.78 -22.83
N LYS A 153 -0.93 -20.25 -23.82
CA LYS A 153 -2.42 -20.21 -23.84
C LYS A 153 -3.05 -21.08 -22.77
N ASP A 154 -2.38 -22.18 -22.45
CA ASP A 154 -2.78 -23.22 -21.53
C ASP A 154 -2.25 -23.01 -20.11
N ALA A 155 -1.49 -21.93 -19.88
CA ALA A 155 -0.98 -21.58 -18.55
C ALA A 155 -2.14 -21.36 -17.55
N GLU A 156 -1.98 -21.93 -16.36
CA GLU A 156 -2.97 -21.77 -15.30
C GLU A 156 -3.01 -20.31 -14.80
N ALA A 157 -4.13 -19.89 -14.22
CA ALA A 157 -4.30 -18.50 -13.78
C ALA A 157 -3.27 -18.04 -12.74
N TYR A 158 -2.70 -18.96 -11.96
CA TYR A 158 -1.65 -18.64 -10.98
C TYR A 158 -0.26 -18.50 -11.61
N GLU A 159 -0.03 -19.14 -12.75
CA GLU A 159 1.21 -19.03 -13.52
C GLU A 159 1.23 -17.75 -14.39
N ARG A 160 0.04 -17.26 -14.76
CA ARG A 160 -0.17 -16.06 -15.56
C ARG A 160 -0.01 -14.75 -14.78
#